data_AF-A0A1G7H4Z3-F1
#
_entry.id   AF-A0A1G7H4Z3-F1
#
_cell.length_a   1.000
_cell.length_b   1.000
_cell.length_c   1.000
_cell.angle_alpha   90.00
_cell.angle_beta   90.00
_cell.angle_gamma   90.00
#
_symmetry.space_group_name_H-M   'P 1'
#
loop_
_entity.id
_entity.type
_entity.pdbx_description
1 polymer ?
#
loop_
_entity_poly.entity_id
_entity_poly.type
_entity_poly.pdbx_seq_one_letter_code
_entity_poly.pdbx_strand_id
1 'polypeptide(L)'
;MNISVELTLSPLQDTFEPIIIAFIKKLRDSSLTVLENPLSTQVYGEYDVVMSLLQNEIKEAFELMDNGLLFMKIVKSDRSDYEPHF
;
A
#
# COMPACT_ATOMS: atom_id res chain seq x y z
N MET A 1 -1.46 16.74 -7.09
CA MET A 1 -1.26 15.89 -8.28
C MET A 1 -1.61 14.46 -7.92
N ASN A 2 -2.26 13.71 -8.81
CA ASN A 2 -2.53 12.29 -8.56
C ASN A 2 -1.29 11.41 -8.80
N ILE A 3 -1.12 10.41 -7.94
CA ILE A 3 -0.08 9.39 -8.03
C ILE A 3 -0.67 7.99 -7.93
N SER A 4 0.10 7.02 -8.40
CA SER A 4 -0.12 5.59 -8.15
C SER A 4 1.00 5.07 -7.28
N VAL A 5 0.67 4.37 -6.20
CA VAL A 5 1.64 3.74 -5.32
C VAL A 5 1.38 2.25 -5.25
N GLU A 6 2.38 1.44 -5.59
CA GLU A 6 2.36 -0.01 -5.39
C GLU A 6 3.19 -0.37 -4.15
N LEU A 7 2.64 -1.24 -3.31
CA LEU A 7 3.17 -1.62 -2.01
C LEU A 7 3.26 -3.15 -1.90
N THR A 8 4.37 -3.63 -1.38
CA THR A 8 4.54 -5.02 -0.93
C THR A 8 5.19 -5.00 0.45
N LEU A 9 4.40 -5.34 1.48
CA LEU A 9 4.85 -5.45 2.86
C LEU A 9 5.28 -6.89 3.16
N SER A 10 6.52 -7.06 3.62
CA SER A 10 7.10 -8.37 3.90
C SER A 10 7.65 -8.42 5.34
N PRO A 11 6.79 -8.71 6.34
CA PRO A 11 7.24 -9.04 7.69
C PRO A 11 8.07 -10.34 7.64
N LEU A 12 9.23 -10.35 8.30
CA LEU A 12 10.15 -11.49 8.31
C LEU A 12 9.97 -12.33 9.59
N GLN A 13 8.76 -12.81 9.82
CA GLN A 13 8.36 -13.63 10.97
C GLN A 13 7.26 -14.62 10.60
N ASP A 14 7.09 -15.72 11.35
CA ASP A 14 6.12 -16.78 11.02
C ASP A 14 4.67 -16.28 11.00
N THR A 15 4.32 -15.38 11.92
CA THR A 15 2.97 -14.79 12.02
C THR A 15 2.85 -13.50 11.21
N PHE A 16 3.25 -13.53 9.93
CA PHE A 16 3.27 -12.34 9.06
C PHE A 16 1.87 -11.92 8.58
N GLU A 17 0.96 -12.88 8.35
CA GLU A 17 -0.34 -12.61 7.73
C GLU A 17 -1.19 -11.57 8.47
N PRO A 18 -1.32 -11.59 9.82
CA PRO A 18 -2.13 -10.62 10.53
C PRO A 18 -1.67 -9.17 10.31
N ILE A 19 -0.35 -8.95 10.22
CA ILE A 19 0.24 -7.63 10.01
C ILE A 19 -0.10 -7.11 8.61
N ILE A 20 0.03 -7.96 7.59
CA ILE A 20 -0.32 -7.62 6.21
C ILE A 20 -1.83 -7.36 6.08
N ILE A 21 -2.67 -8.21 6.68
CA ILE A 21 -4.13 -8.06 6.65
C ILE A 21 -4.56 -6.76 7.34
N ALA A 22 -3.97 -6.44 8.50
CA ALA A 22 -4.26 -5.20 9.21
C ALA A 22 -3.89 -3.97 8.36
N PHE A 23 -2.69 -3.99 7.77
CA PHE A 23 -2.21 -2.91 6.90
C PHE A 23 -3.15 -2.69 5.71
N ILE A 24 -3.51 -3.75 4.98
CA ILE A 24 -4.42 -3.66 3.82
C ILE A 24 -5.81 -3.15 4.24
N LYS A 25 -6.35 -3.57 5.38
CA LYS A 25 -7.64 -3.06 5.88
C LYS A 25 -7.61 -1.57 6.14
N LYS A 26 -6.52 -1.06 6.73
CA LYS A 26 -6.36 0.39 6.95
C LYS A 26 -6.29 1.18 5.64
N LEU A 27 -5.64 0.63 4.61
CA LEU A 27 -5.66 1.24 3.28
C LEU A 27 -7.09 1.28 2.70
N ARG A 28 -7.84 0.18 2.82
CA ARG A 28 -9.25 0.09 2.35
C ARG A 28 -10.20 1.01 3.08
N ASP A 29 -9.96 1.28 4.36
CA ASP A 29 -10.79 2.18 5.17
C ASP A 29 -10.56 3.66 4.81
N SER A 30 -9.60 3.96 3.93
CA SER A 30 -9.40 5.32 3.40
C SER A 30 -10.43 5.68 2.31
N SER A 31 -10.48 6.97 1.95
CA SER A 31 -11.30 7.44 0.82
C SER A 31 -10.60 7.32 -0.55
N LEU A 32 -9.46 6.62 -0.61
CA LEU A 32 -8.65 6.48 -1.81
C LEU A 32 -9.09 5.25 -2.62
N THR A 33 -8.76 5.22 -3.89
CA THR A 33 -8.91 4.00 -4.68
C THR A 33 -7.83 3.01 -4.26
N VAL A 34 -8.24 1.79 -3.87
CA VAL A 34 -7.34 0.70 -3.48
C VAL A 34 -7.65 -0.52 -4.31
N LEU A 35 -6.63 -1.08 -4.97
CA LEU A 35 -6.72 -2.30 -5.77
C LEU A 35 -5.67 -3.30 -5.29
N GLU A 36 -5.99 -4.58 -5.34
CA GLU A 36 -5.09 -5.64 -4.88
C GLU A 36 -4.95 -6.75 -5.91
N ASN A 37 -3.79 -7.37 -5.88
CA ASN A 37 -3.53 -8.62 -6.58
C ASN A 37 -2.71 -9.54 -5.65
N PRO A 38 -2.42 -10.78 -6.06
CA PRO A 38 -1.67 -11.73 -5.20
C PRO A 38 -0.25 -11.28 -4.80
N LEU A 39 0.33 -10.25 -5.44
CA LEU A 39 1.71 -9.81 -5.26
C LEU A 39 1.83 -8.42 -4.59
N SER A 40 0.82 -7.56 -4.73
CA SER A 40 0.90 -6.17 -4.28
C SER A 40 -0.47 -5.56 -3.95
N THR A 41 -0.43 -4.48 -3.16
CA THR A 41 -1.55 -3.56 -2.94
C THR A 41 -1.22 -2.23 -3.59
N GLN A 42 -2.19 -1.65 -4.30
CA GLN A 42 -2.02 -0.41 -5.05
C GLN A 42 -2.99 0.65 -4.50
N VAL A 43 -2.47 1.85 -4.26
CA VAL A 43 -3.22 3.01 -3.74
C VAL A 43 -3.10 4.17 -4.72
N TYR A 44 -4.23 4.79 -5.05
CA TYR A 44 -4.29 5.89 -6.01
C TYR A 44 -5.02 7.11 -5.45
N GLY A 45 -4.54 8.30 -5.79
CA GLY A 45 -5.20 9.56 -5.47
C GLY A 45 -4.24 10.72 -5.36
N GLU A 46 -4.71 11.81 -4.75
CA GLU A 46 -3.94 13.04 -4.57
C GLU A 46 -2.70 12.80 -3.68
N TYR A 47 -1.55 13.30 -4.13
CA TYR A 47 -0.22 13.02 -3.56
C TYR A 47 -0.19 13.21 -2.04
N ASP A 48 -0.64 14.36 -1.54
CA ASP A 48 -0.56 14.67 -0.12
C ASP A 48 -1.45 13.74 0.73
N VAL A 49 -2.61 13.35 0.18
CA VAL A 49 -3.55 12.43 0.86
C VAL A 49 -2.97 11.02 0.91
N VAL A 50 -2.44 10.53 -0.22
CA VAL A 50 -1.80 9.22 -0.31
C VAL A 50 -0.60 9.16 0.65
N MET A 51 0.30 10.14 0.58
CA MET A 51 1.50 10.15 1.42
C MET A 51 1.18 10.29 2.92
N SER A 52 0.16 11.06 3.28
CA SER A 52 -0.29 11.17 4.68
C SER A 52 -0.83 9.84 5.21
N LEU A 53 -1.62 9.11 4.41
CA LEU A 53 -2.10 7.77 4.78
C LEU A 53 -0.91 6.82 4.96
N LEU A 54 -0.05 6.74 3.94
CA LEU A 54 1.09 5.82 3.95
C LEU A 54 2.04 6.10 5.11
N GLN A 55 2.30 7.36 5.43
CA GLN A 55 3.14 7.71 6.58
C GLN A 55 2.63 7.09 7.89
N ASN A 56 1.32 7.17 8.16
CA ASN A 56 0.74 6.66 9.40
C ASN A 56 0.69 5.13 9.42
N GLU A 57 0.17 4.52 8.35
CA GLU A 57 -0.05 3.07 8.32
C GLU A 57 1.25 2.28 8.19
N ILE A 58 2.26 2.81 7.49
CA ILE A 58 3.58 2.17 7.42
C ILE A 58 4.24 2.20 8.80
N LYS A 59 4.12 3.31 9.52
CA LYS A 59 4.65 3.41 10.88
C LYS A 59 4.00 2.38 11.80
N GLU A 60 2.66 2.31 11.80
CA GLU A 60 1.92 1.33 12.62
C GLU A 60 2.32 -0.12 12.25
N ALA A 61 2.43 -0.44 10.95
CA ALA A 61 2.87 -1.76 10.52
C ALA A 61 4.29 -2.09 10.99
N PHE A 62 5.22 -1.12 10.97
CA PHE A 62 6.60 -1.30 11.42
C PHE A 62 6.70 -1.45 12.94
N GLU A 63 5.79 -0.85 13.71
CA GLU A 63 5.71 -1.05 15.16
C GLU A 63 5.17 -2.45 15.55
N LEU A 64 4.48 -3.14 14.64
CA LEU A 64 3.89 -4.47 14.86
C LEU A 64 4.82 -5.64 14.48
N MET A 65 5.99 -5.38 13.89
CA MET A 65 6.97 -6.41 13.50
C MET A 65 8.37 -6.07 13.99
N ASP A 66 9.13 -7.09 14.37
CA ASP A 66 10.53 -6.92 14.79
C ASP A 66 11.46 -6.71 13.59
N ASN A 67 11.21 -7.45 12.51
CA ASN A 67 12.01 -7.41 11.28
C ASN A 67 11.07 -7.48 10.08
N GLY A 68 11.34 -6.66 9.08
CA GLY A 68 10.51 -6.60 7.88
C GLY A 68 11.06 -5.61 6.87
N LEU A 69 10.45 -5.60 5.70
CA LEU A 69 10.70 -4.59 4.68
C LEU A 69 9.40 -4.24 3.96
N LEU A 70 9.36 -3.02 3.44
CA LEU A 70 8.31 -2.55 2.55
C LEU A 70 8.96 -2.16 1.22
N PHE A 71 8.51 -2.77 0.14
CA PHE A 71 8.80 -2.29 -1.21
C PHE A 71 7.72 -1.29 -1.61
N MET A 72 8.13 -0.11 -2.09
CA MET A 72 7.24 0.94 -2.56
C MET A 72 7.69 1.46 -3.92
N LYS A 73 6.75 1.52 -4.86
CA LYS A 73 6.95 2.13 -6.19
C LYS A 73 5.93 3.23 -6.40
N ILE A 74 6.41 4.44 -6.66
CA ILE A 74 5.57 5.62 -6.90
C ILE A 74 5.64 6.00 -8.38
N VAL A 75 4.48 6.22 -8.99
CA VAL A 75 4.34 6.70 -10.36
C VAL A 75 3.66 8.07 -10.36
N LYS A 76 4.25 9.04 -11.07
CA LYS A 76 3.72 10.40 -11.23
C LYS A 76 2.57 10.45 -12.26
N SER A 77 1.52 9.69 -12.01
CA SER A 77 0.25 9.69 -12.74
C SER A 77 -0.75 8.79 -12.01
N ASP A 78 -2.04 9.01 -12.24
CA ASP A 78 -3.07 8.01 -11.92
C ASP A 78 -3.02 6.89 -12.97
N ARG A 79 -3.01 5.63 -12.51
CA ARG A 79 -3.04 4.43 -13.37
C ARG A 79 -4.13 3.45 -12.92
N SER A 80 -5.10 3.92 -12.14
CA SER A 80 -6.18 3.09 -11.60
C SER A 80 -7.10 2.49 -12.67
N ASP A 81 -7.11 3.07 -13.86
CA ASP A 81 -7.89 2.67 -15.03
C ASP A 81 -7.08 1.85 -16.05
N TYR A 82 -5.90 1.34 -15.69
CA TYR A 82 -5.07 0.58 -16.62
C TYR A 82 -5.78 -0.70 -17.09
N GLU A 83 -6.00 -0.78 -18.40
CA GLU A 83 -6.41 -1.99 -19.10
C GLU A 83 -5.34 -2.37 -20.16
N PRO A 84 -4.95 -3.66 -20.25
CA PRO A 84 -4.13 -4.14 -21.34
C PRO A 84 -4.78 -3.89 -22.71
N HIS A 85 -4.01 -3.46 -23.70
CA HIS A 85 -4.49 -3.16 -25.07
C HIS A 85 -3.86 -4.07 -26.14
N PHE A 86 -3.61 -5.33 -25.80
CA PHE A 86 -3.03 -6.34 -26.70
C PHE A 86 -3.84 -7.64 -26.68
#